data_AF-Q752R9-F1
#
_entry.id   AF-Q752R9-F1
#
_cell.length_a   1.000
_cell.length_b   1.000
_cell.length_c   1.000
_cell.angle_alpha   90.00
_cell.angle_beta   90.00
_cell.angle_gamma   90.00
#
_symmetry.space_group_name_H-M   'P 1'
#
loop_
_entity.id
_entity.type
_entity.pdbx_description
1 polymer ?
#
loop_
_entity_poly.entity_id
_entity_poly.type
_entity_poly.pdbx_seq_one_letter_code
_entity_poly.pdbx_strand_id
1 'polypeptide(L)'
;MLDPRYVWIDGCFDFTHYGHAAAMLQARQTIAPGDLPSRLFAGVHSDAEIAHHKGAPPVMEEEERYMHVQHIRWVDEIVKDAPYVTEPAVLDYYACQYVVHGDDITLDAEGHDCYQEVKDLGRFQVVKRTCGVSTTELIQRMLDGPRPQAPMEPVDASTLRLFATARDGFSPWCWVFDGTLDRCLVEGGFVWEPQAAVYVEDNFDLFHAGHIERLARVRDIAGAERLVVGVQAAPNAYMTLRERVLGVLSCDAVDAVVVAPAAGVTAELRSFCLHDPALNGVFAGLTSSAIAARVTAQRNRYAARNRAKGIVS
;
A
#
# COMPACT_ATOMS: atom_id res chain seq x y z
N MET A 1 12.04 7.00 27.72
CA MET A 1 11.02 6.07 28.27
C MET A 1 10.19 5.62 27.07
N LEU A 2 9.97 4.31 26.91
CA LEU A 2 9.19 3.74 25.80
C LEU A 2 7.71 4.07 25.96
N ASP A 3 6.98 4.11 24.86
CA ASP A 3 5.54 4.39 24.83
C ASP A 3 4.75 3.30 24.08
N PRO A 4 3.76 2.63 24.70
CA PRO A 4 2.89 1.66 24.02
C PRO A 4 2.16 2.23 22.81
N ARG A 5 2.00 3.55 22.75
CA ARG A 5 1.30 4.23 21.66
C ARG A 5 2.18 4.45 20.44
N TYR A 6 3.48 4.20 20.57
CA TYR A 6 4.45 4.29 19.49
C TYR A 6 4.86 2.87 19.09
N VAL A 7 4.53 2.52 17.85
CA VAL A 7 4.75 1.19 17.29
C VAL A 7 5.61 1.32 16.05
N TRP A 8 6.51 0.38 15.89
CA TRP A 8 7.40 0.27 14.74
C TRP A 8 6.94 -0.86 13.82
N ILE A 9 6.96 -0.63 12.53
CA ILE A 9 6.89 -1.66 11.49
C ILE A 9 7.99 -1.36 10.48
N ASP A 10 8.65 -2.38 9.95
CA ASP A 10 9.66 -2.17 8.92
C ASP A 10 9.61 -3.24 7.84
N GLY A 11 10.33 -2.97 6.75
CA GLY A 11 10.44 -3.90 5.66
C GLY A 11 11.03 -3.28 4.40
N CYS A 12 11.22 -4.15 3.40
CA CYS A 12 11.62 -3.69 2.07
C CYS A 12 10.49 -2.88 1.41
N PHE A 13 9.25 -3.33 1.58
CA PHE A 13 8.05 -2.82 0.88
C PHE A 13 8.21 -2.73 -0.65
N ASP A 14 8.99 -3.66 -1.22
CA ASP A 14 9.17 -3.82 -2.66
C ASP A 14 7.87 -4.31 -3.32
N PHE A 15 7.40 -3.58 -4.33
CA PHE A 15 6.01 -3.66 -4.81
C PHE A 15 5.00 -3.52 -3.68
N THR A 16 4.98 -2.37 -3.00
CA THR A 16 3.93 -2.10 -2.01
C THR A 16 2.56 -2.34 -2.65
N HIS A 17 1.75 -3.15 -1.96
CA HIS A 17 0.48 -3.69 -2.43
C HIS A 17 -0.47 -3.80 -1.24
N TYR A 18 -1.75 -4.09 -1.46
CA TYR A 18 -2.75 -4.09 -0.39
C TYR A 18 -2.40 -5.02 0.80
N GLY A 19 -1.64 -6.11 0.57
CA GLY A 19 -1.14 -6.94 1.68
C GLY A 19 -0.15 -6.21 2.63
N HIS A 20 0.74 -5.36 2.09
CA HIS A 20 1.62 -4.52 2.92
C HIS A 20 0.80 -3.46 3.67
N ALA A 21 -0.16 -2.84 2.96
CA ALA A 21 -1.06 -1.86 3.55
C ALA A 21 -1.92 -2.45 4.69
N ALA A 22 -2.41 -3.70 4.52
CA ALA A 22 -3.12 -4.44 5.57
C ALA A 22 -2.23 -4.78 6.77
N ALA A 23 -0.94 -5.07 6.56
CA ALA A 23 0.00 -5.28 7.66
C ALA A 23 0.21 -3.98 8.46
N MET A 24 0.34 -2.84 7.78
CA MET A 24 0.43 -1.53 8.42
C MET A 24 -0.86 -1.14 9.15
N LEU A 25 -2.04 -1.45 8.58
CA LEU A 25 -3.32 -1.28 9.27
C LEU A 25 -3.39 -2.14 10.53
N GLN A 26 -3.04 -3.42 10.47
CA GLN A 26 -3.02 -4.29 11.64
C GLN A 26 -2.03 -3.78 12.70
N ALA A 27 -0.85 -3.30 12.28
CA ALA A 27 0.13 -2.68 13.17
C ALA A 27 -0.42 -1.40 13.85
N ARG A 28 -1.16 -0.56 13.10
CA ARG A 28 -1.88 0.57 13.69
C ARG A 28 -2.92 0.12 14.69
N GLN A 29 -3.63 -0.97 14.41
CA GLN A 29 -4.67 -1.52 15.29
C GLN A 29 -4.13 -2.23 16.54
N THR A 30 -2.82 -2.44 16.68
CA THR A 30 -2.23 -2.89 17.95
C THR A 30 -2.12 -1.74 18.96
N ILE A 31 -2.17 -0.49 18.48
CA ILE A 31 -2.28 0.70 19.31
C ILE A 31 -3.74 0.83 19.76
N ALA A 32 -3.96 0.82 21.07
CA ALA A 32 -5.30 1.02 21.63
C ALA A 32 -5.85 2.41 21.25
N PRO A 33 -7.13 2.51 20.81
CA PRO A 33 -7.77 3.80 20.59
C PRO A 33 -7.75 4.66 21.86
N GLY A 34 -7.54 5.96 21.71
CA GLY A 34 -7.57 6.90 22.82
C GLY A 34 -7.34 8.35 22.40
N ASP A 35 -7.54 9.27 23.33
CA ASP A 35 -7.46 10.72 23.08
C ASP A 35 -6.02 11.25 23.04
N LEU A 36 -5.05 10.42 23.43
CA LEU A 36 -3.65 10.82 23.43
C LEU A 36 -2.99 10.53 22.08
N PRO A 37 -2.03 11.35 21.63
CA PRO A 37 -1.30 11.10 20.39
C PRO A 37 -0.63 9.72 20.39
N SER A 38 -0.75 9.04 19.24
CA SER A 38 -0.11 7.76 18.94
C SER A 38 0.60 7.83 17.58
N ARG A 39 1.55 6.94 17.34
CA ARG A 39 2.35 6.94 16.11
C ARG A 39 2.65 5.51 15.65
N LEU A 40 2.38 5.24 14.38
CA LEU A 40 2.97 4.12 13.65
C LEU A 40 4.14 4.64 12.81
N PHE A 41 5.35 4.22 13.17
CA PHE A 41 6.56 4.47 12.41
C PHE A 41 6.80 3.33 11.42
N ALA A 42 7.04 3.66 10.15
CA ALA A 42 7.35 2.70 9.11
C ALA A 42 8.82 2.82 8.64
N GLY A 43 9.68 1.92 9.09
CA GLY A 43 11.07 1.82 8.65
C GLY A 43 11.18 1.18 7.27
N VAL A 44 11.82 1.87 6.33
CA VAL A 44 11.98 1.37 4.96
C VAL A 44 13.47 1.21 4.66
N HIS A 45 13.90 -0.01 4.38
CA HIS A 45 15.32 -0.29 4.13
C HIS A 45 15.79 0.32 2.80
N SER A 46 17.05 0.71 2.71
CA SER A 46 17.66 1.18 1.46
C SER A 46 17.88 0.06 0.44
N ASP A 47 18.12 0.43 -0.81
CA ASP A 47 18.42 -0.53 -1.87
C ASP A 47 19.71 -1.33 -1.58
N ALA A 48 20.68 -0.69 -0.93
CA ALA A 48 21.95 -1.30 -0.51
C ALA A 48 21.75 -2.38 0.56
N GLU A 49 20.99 -2.06 1.62
CA GLU A 49 20.66 -3.01 2.69
C GLU A 49 19.91 -4.23 2.16
N ILE A 50 18.93 -4.01 1.29
CA ILE A 50 18.17 -5.10 0.66
C ILE A 50 19.08 -5.97 -0.21
N ALA A 51 19.95 -5.35 -1.01
CA ALA A 51 20.86 -6.08 -1.88
C ALA A 51 21.86 -6.94 -1.08
N HIS A 52 22.36 -6.43 0.04
CA HIS A 52 23.25 -7.16 0.94
C HIS A 52 22.58 -8.40 1.52
N HIS A 53 21.42 -8.24 2.15
CA HIS A 53 20.76 -9.32 2.89
C HIS A 53 20.00 -10.33 2.00
N LYS A 54 19.43 -9.86 0.88
CA LYS A 54 18.66 -10.72 -0.05
C LYS A 54 19.47 -11.17 -1.27
N GLY A 55 20.74 -10.76 -1.35
CA GLY A 55 21.66 -11.06 -2.46
C GLY A 55 21.28 -10.41 -3.79
N ALA A 56 20.36 -9.44 -3.77
CA ALA A 56 19.74 -8.92 -4.98
C ALA A 56 18.96 -7.60 -4.70
N PRO A 57 19.10 -6.54 -5.52
CA PRO A 57 18.37 -5.29 -5.31
C PRO A 57 16.86 -5.46 -5.50
N PRO A 58 16.02 -4.59 -4.89
CA PRO A 58 14.57 -4.58 -5.11
C PRO A 58 14.21 -4.21 -6.55
N VAL A 59 12.94 -4.39 -6.94
CA VAL A 59 12.44 -3.94 -8.24
C VAL A 59 12.10 -2.46 -8.24
N MET A 60 11.47 -2.00 -7.16
CA MET A 60 11.16 -0.60 -6.93
C MET A 60 12.37 0.07 -6.26
N GLU A 61 12.75 1.23 -6.77
CA GLU A 61 13.83 2.05 -6.21
C GLU A 61 13.41 2.60 -4.84
N GLU A 62 14.38 2.87 -3.97
CA GLU A 62 14.08 3.28 -2.59
C GLU A 62 13.19 4.51 -2.47
N GLU A 63 13.39 5.55 -3.29
CA GLU A 63 12.52 6.74 -3.27
C GLU A 63 11.09 6.43 -3.72
N GLU A 64 10.89 5.47 -4.61
CA GLU A 64 9.54 5.00 -5.01
C GLU A 64 8.87 4.25 -3.85
N ARG A 65 9.65 3.49 -3.07
CA ARG A 65 9.17 2.76 -1.88
C ARG A 65 8.84 3.73 -0.75
N TYR A 66 9.70 4.72 -0.49
CA TYR A 66 9.45 5.78 0.48
C TYR A 66 8.16 6.56 0.13
N MET A 67 8.02 6.97 -1.13
CA MET A 67 6.83 7.67 -1.63
C MET A 67 5.55 6.85 -1.45
N HIS A 68 5.61 5.53 -1.65
CA HIS A 68 4.41 4.71 -1.44
C HIS A 68 4.06 4.59 0.04
N VAL A 69 5.03 4.20 0.87
CA VAL A 69 4.79 3.93 2.30
C VAL A 69 4.33 5.19 3.05
N GLN A 70 4.88 6.37 2.74
CA GLN A 70 4.47 7.62 3.41
C GLN A 70 3.01 8.01 3.15
N HIS A 71 2.42 7.50 2.05
CA HIS A 71 1.02 7.76 1.69
C HIS A 71 0.10 6.61 2.06
N ILE A 72 0.58 5.59 2.78
CA ILE A 72 -0.32 4.63 3.43
C ILE A 72 -0.98 5.34 4.62
N ARG A 73 -2.31 5.44 4.58
CA ARG A 73 -3.15 6.20 5.54
C ARG A 73 -2.83 5.96 7.00
N TRP A 74 -2.45 4.75 7.36
CA TRP A 74 -2.24 4.33 8.74
C TRP A 74 -0.81 4.54 9.24
N VAL A 75 0.11 4.95 8.36
CA VAL A 75 1.48 5.33 8.70
C VAL A 75 1.49 6.81 9.08
N ASP A 76 2.05 7.12 10.26
CA ASP A 76 2.19 8.52 10.70
C ASP A 76 3.54 9.10 10.28
N GLU A 77 4.60 8.30 10.30
CA GLU A 77 5.96 8.75 9.97
C GLU A 77 6.76 7.63 9.32
N ILE A 78 7.47 7.94 8.23
CA ILE A 78 8.42 7.01 7.61
C ILE A 78 9.83 7.25 8.14
N VAL A 79 10.59 6.18 8.27
CA VAL A 79 12.04 6.24 8.53
C VAL A 79 12.75 5.65 7.33
N LYS A 80 13.38 6.53 6.54
CA LYS A 80 14.21 6.14 5.39
C LYS A 80 15.50 5.47 5.88
N ASP A 81 16.07 4.61 5.04
CA ASP A 81 17.32 3.90 5.33
C ASP A 81 17.31 3.18 6.69
N ALA A 82 16.16 2.55 7.01
CA ALA A 82 16.05 1.76 8.22
C ALA A 82 16.91 0.49 8.11
N PRO A 83 17.60 0.07 9.19
CA PRO A 83 18.43 -1.14 9.16
C PRO A 83 17.58 -2.36 8.82
N TYR A 84 18.19 -3.35 8.15
CA TYR A 84 17.48 -4.58 7.78
C TYR A 84 17.17 -5.49 8.99
N VAL A 85 18.00 -5.42 10.03
CA VAL A 85 17.81 -6.11 11.32
C VAL A 85 17.36 -5.09 12.34
N THR A 86 16.20 -5.33 12.97
CA THR A 86 15.61 -4.36 13.91
C THR A 86 16.18 -4.56 15.30
N GLU A 87 17.26 -3.86 15.57
CA GLU A 87 17.91 -3.84 16.88
C GLU A 87 17.06 -3.10 17.93
N PRO A 88 17.10 -3.50 19.21
CA PRO A 88 16.40 -2.81 20.29
C PRO A 88 16.69 -1.30 20.38
N ALA A 89 17.91 -0.90 20.02
CA ALA A 89 18.34 0.50 20.01
C ALA A 89 17.53 1.38 19.03
N VAL A 90 17.07 0.82 17.91
CA VAL A 90 16.20 1.52 16.95
C VAL A 90 14.86 1.83 17.61
N LEU A 91 14.26 0.85 18.26
CA LEU A 91 13.00 1.01 18.96
C LEU A 91 13.13 2.03 20.11
N ASP A 92 14.24 1.98 20.84
CA ASP A 92 14.51 2.92 21.94
C ASP A 92 14.67 4.36 21.44
N TYR A 93 15.34 4.57 20.29
CA TYR A 93 15.52 5.89 19.68
C TYR A 93 14.18 6.54 19.31
N TYR A 94 13.26 5.78 18.72
CA TYR A 94 11.90 6.25 18.37
C TYR A 94 10.90 6.14 19.53
N ALA A 95 11.35 5.72 20.72
CA ALA A 95 10.52 5.43 21.89
C ALA A 95 9.40 4.40 21.63
N CYS A 96 9.55 3.54 20.62
CA CYS A 96 8.60 2.50 20.28
C CYS A 96 8.67 1.35 21.30
N GLN A 97 7.53 0.98 21.86
CA GLN A 97 7.51 -0.17 22.77
C GLN A 97 7.64 -1.49 22.01
N TYR A 98 6.99 -1.59 20.85
CA TYR A 98 6.90 -2.83 20.08
C TYR A 98 7.31 -2.63 18.62
N VAL A 99 7.90 -3.67 18.04
CA VAL A 99 7.90 -3.89 16.59
C VAL A 99 6.79 -4.86 16.23
N VAL A 100 6.07 -4.57 15.15
CA VAL A 100 5.05 -5.43 14.57
C VAL A 100 5.57 -5.97 13.24
N HIS A 101 5.47 -7.28 13.05
CA HIS A 101 5.82 -7.93 11.79
C HIS A 101 4.84 -9.05 11.45
N GLY A 102 4.83 -9.49 10.19
CA GLY A 102 4.12 -10.71 9.79
C GLY A 102 4.67 -11.98 10.46
N ASP A 103 3.98 -13.10 10.29
CA ASP A 103 4.34 -14.42 10.82
C ASP A 103 5.43 -15.16 10.01
N ASP A 104 5.94 -14.54 8.94
CA ASP A 104 7.04 -15.09 8.15
C ASP A 104 8.38 -15.03 8.91
N ILE A 105 9.18 -16.09 8.78
CA ILE A 105 10.56 -16.09 9.28
C ILE A 105 11.41 -15.20 8.37
N THR A 106 12.02 -14.18 8.96
CA THR A 106 12.95 -13.26 8.31
C THR A 106 14.36 -13.53 8.80
N LEU A 107 15.23 -13.97 7.90
CA LEU A 107 16.63 -14.21 8.19
C LEU A 107 17.51 -13.11 7.56
N ASP A 108 18.62 -12.79 8.23
CA ASP A 108 19.70 -11.97 7.70
C ASP A 108 20.58 -12.75 6.69
N ALA A 109 21.69 -12.15 6.25
CA ALA A 109 22.59 -12.78 5.27
C ALA A 109 23.30 -14.02 5.83
N GLU A 110 23.48 -14.07 7.15
CA GLU A 110 24.13 -15.14 7.91
C GLU A 110 23.16 -16.26 8.31
N GLY A 111 21.84 -16.04 8.15
CA GLY A 111 20.79 -17.00 8.46
C GLY A 111 20.24 -16.88 9.89
N HIS A 112 20.50 -15.79 10.59
CA HIS A 112 19.93 -15.50 11.91
C HIS A 112 18.59 -14.78 11.79
N ASP A 113 17.70 -14.99 12.76
CA ASP A 113 16.41 -14.32 12.84
C ASP A 113 16.60 -12.82 13.11
N CYS A 114 16.18 -11.97 12.15
CA CYS A 114 16.32 -10.51 12.20
C CYS A 114 15.68 -9.87 13.45
N TYR A 115 14.83 -10.60 14.16
CA TYR A 115 14.08 -10.11 15.31
C TYR A 115 14.36 -10.89 16.60
N GLN A 116 15.41 -11.72 16.64
CA GLN A 116 15.68 -12.56 17.81
C GLN A 116 15.81 -11.74 19.10
N GLU A 117 16.62 -10.68 19.09
CA GLU A 117 16.85 -9.86 20.29
C GLU A 117 15.57 -9.17 20.78
N VAL A 118 14.76 -8.61 19.87
CA VAL A 118 13.49 -7.96 20.23
C VAL A 118 12.43 -8.96 20.70
N LYS A 119 12.47 -10.21 20.20
CA LYS A 119 11.64 -11.32 20.70
C LYS A 119 12.05 -11.70 22.12
N ASP A 120 13.35 -11.81 22.39
CA ASP A 120 13.88 -12.14 23.73
C ASP A 120 13.51 -11.07 24.78
N LEU A 121 13.37 -9.82 24.35
CA LEU A 121 12.90 -8.70 25.19
C LEU A 121 11.36 -8.63 25.32
N GLY A 122 10.61 -9.50 24.66
CA GLY A 122 9.14 -9.47 24.67
C GLY A 122 8.53 -8.25 23.93
N ARG A 123 9.27 -7.68 22.97
CA ARG A 123 8.89 -6.45 22.24
C ARG A 123 8.47 -6.72 20.78
N PHE A 124 8.25 -7.99 20.43
CA PHE A 124 7.84 -8.41 19.08
C PHE A 124 6.36 -8.80 19.06
N GLN A 125 5.58 -8.19 18.19
CA GLN A 125 4.17 -8.49 17.97
C GLN A 125 3.95 -9.04 16.55
N VAL A 126 3.06 -10.03 16.43
CA VAL A 126 2.78 -10.70 15.15
C VAL A 126 1.41 -10.28 14.63
N VAL A 127 1.35 -9.91 13.36
CA VAL A 127 0.11 -9.72 12.60
C VAL A 127 -0.05 -10.78 11.53
N LYS A 128 -1.29 -11.05 11.13
CA LYS A 128 -1.56 -12.12 10.16
C LYS A 128 -1.21 -11.67 8.75
N ARG A 129 -0.54 -12.54 8.02
CA ARG A 129 -0.29 -12.35 6.59
C ARG A 129 -1.61 -12.29 5.80
N THR A 130 -1.73 -11.30 4.93
CA THR A 130 -2.86 -11.19 4.00
C THR A 130 -2.77 -12.27 2.92
N CYS A 131 -3.83 -13.07 2.76
CA CYS A 131 -3.89 -14.08 1.71
C CYS A 131 -4.19 -13.45 0.34
N GLY A 132 -3.77 -14.13 -0.73
CA GLY A 132 -4.11 -13.74 -2.12
C GLY A 132 -3.23 -12.66 -2.74
N VAL A 133 -2.15 -12.23 -2.08
CA VAL A 133 -1.12 -11.38 -2.71
C VAL A 133 0.27 -11.63 -2.14
N SER A 134 1.25 -11.58 -3.03
CA SER A 134 2.66 -11.47 -2.66
C SER A 134 3.47 -10.84 -3.79
N THR A 135 4.60 -10.21 -3.45
CA THR A 135 5.59 -9.75 -4.45
C THR A 135 6.04 -10.89 -5.37
N THR A 136 6.11 -12.13 -4.87
CA THR A 136 6.46 -13.32 -5.67
C THR A 136 5.41 -13.58 -6.76
N GLU A 137 4.13 -13.57 -6.38
CA GLU A 137 3.00 -13.80 -7.28
C GLU A 137 2.85 -12.67 -8.30
N LEU A 138 2.93 -11.41 -7.88
CA LEU A 138 2.83 -10.26 -8.81
C LEU A 138 3.94 -10.27 -9.85
N ILE A 139 5.17 -10.58 -9.44
CA ILE A 139 6.29 -10.77 -10.38
C ILE A 139 5.98 -11.91 -11.35
N GLN A 140 5.40 -13.02 -10.87
CA GLN A 140 5.00 -14.10 -11.77
C GLN A 140 3.96 -13.65 -12.80
N ARG A 141 2.93 -12.89 -12.39
CA ARG A 141 1.95 -12.30 -13.31
C ARG A 141 2.61 -11.41 -14.36
N MET A 142 3.65 -10.65 -14.01
CA MET A 142 4.41 -9.84 -14.97
C MET A 142 5.27 -10.67 -15.93
N LEU A 143 5.85 -11.79 -15.45
CA LEU A 143 6.61 -12.71 -16.29
C LEU A 143 5.72 -13.47 -17.28
N ASP A 144 4.51 -13.84 -16.87
CA ASP A 144 3.57 -14.57 -17.73
C ASP A 144 2.80 -13.63 -18.67
N GLY A 145 2.76 -12.35 -18.33
CA GLY A 145 1.95 -11.34 -18.99
C GLY A 145 0.56 -11.21 -18.37
N PRO A 146 -0.15 -10.10 -18.64
CA PRO A 146 -1.50 -9.90 -18.14
C PRO A 146 -2.42 -11.00 -18.69
N ARG A 147 -3.19 -11.62 -17.80
CA ARG A 147 -4.15 -12.67 -18.17
C ARG A 147 -5.58 -12.15 -17.96
N PRO A 148 -6.56 -12.62 -18.76
CA PRO A 148 -7.96 -12.35 -18.48
C PRO A 148 -8.26 -12.77 -17.04
N GLN A 149 -8.73 -11.82 -16.24
CA GLN A 149 -9.07 -12.09 -14.86
C GLN A 149 -10.30 -12.97 -14.84
N ALA A 150 -10.28 -14.03 -14.03
CA ALA A 150 -11.49 -14.82 -13.77
C ALA A 150 -12.61 -13.89 -13.27
N PRO A 151 -13.90 -14.20 -13.52
CA PRO A 151 -15.01 -13.45 -12.95
C PRO A 151 -14.78 -13.29 -11.45
N MET A 152 -14.59 -12.05 -11.03
CA MET A 152 -14.11 -11.75 -9.70
C MET A 152 -15.26 -11.95 -8.69
N GLU A 153 -14.99 -12.63 -7.59
CA GLU A 153 -15.89 -12.55 -6.45
C GLU A 153 -15.94 -11.08 -5.97
N PRO A 154 -17.14 -10.51 -5.71
CA PRO A 154 -17.25 -9.17 -5.17
C PRO A 154 -16.34 -9.00 -3.96
N VAL A 155 -15.71 -7.83 -3.82
CA VAL A 155 -14.96 -7.54 -2.59
C VAL A 155 -15.93 -7.61 -1.43
N ASP A 156 -15.66 -8.48 -0.46
CA ASP A 156 -16.52 -8.59 0.70
C ASP A 156 -16.58 -7.24 1.43
N ALA A 157 -17.78 -6.86 1.84
CA ALA A 157 -18.03 -5.57 2.48
C ALA A 157 -17.19 -5.39 3.76
N SER A 158 -16.83 -6.47 4.45
CA SER A 158 -15.94 -6.45 5.61
C SER A 158 -14.53 -5.96 5.28
N THR A 159 -13.93 -6.45 4.20
CA THR A 159 -12.60 -6.02 3.76
C THR A 159 -12.63 -4.58 3.29
N LEU A 160 -13.68 -4.17 2.56
CA LEU A 160 -13.85 -2.77 2.17
C LEU A 160 -13.95 -1.85 3.40
N ARG A 161 -14.76 -2.22 4.41
CA ARG A 161 -14.88 -1.47 5.66
C ARG A 161 -13.54 -1.36 6.40
N LEU A 162 -12.77 -2.45 6.44
CA LEU A 162 -11.47 -2.48 7.08
C LEU A 162 -10.49 -1.49 6.44
N PHE A 163 -10.41 -1.46 5.11
CA PHE A 163 -9.54 -0.54 4.36
C PHE A 163 -10.09 0.89 4.27
N ALA A 164 -11.37 1.10 4.53
CA ALA A 164 -12.02 2.40 4.51
C ALA A 164 -11.94 3.15 5.85
N THR A 165 -11.11 2.70 6.79
CA THR A 165 -10.91 3.33 8.09
C THR A 165 -10.09 4.62 8.00
N ALA A 166 -10.21 5.47 9.00
CA ALA A 166 -9.42 6.69 9.17
C ALA A 166 -7.98 6.36 9.56
N ARG A 167 -7.16 7.40 9.77
CA ARG A 167 -5.75 7.25 10.20
C ARG A 167 -5.59 6.52 11.53
N ASP A 168 -6.62 6.49 12.37
CA ASP A 168 -6.60 5.71 13.61
C ASP A 168 -6.70 4.19 13.37
N GLY A 169 -7.10 3.76 12.17
CA GLY A 169 -7.32 2.35 11.82
C GLY A 169 -8.64 1.78 12.34
N PHE A 170 -9.52 2.59 12.93
CA PHE A 170 -10.77 2.14 13.56
C PHE A 170 -11.99 2.92 13.08
N SER A 171 -11.91 4.25 13.09
CA SER A 171 -13.05 5.10 12.72
C SER A 171 -13.33 4.99 11.22
N PRO A 172 -14.59 5.09 10.77
CA PRO A 172 -14.89 5.15 9.35
C PRO A 172 -14.27 6.41 8.72
N TRP A 173 -13.85 6.33 7.47
CA TRP A 173 -13.36 7.49 6.71
C TRP A 173 -13.82 7.46 5.26
N CYS A 174 -13.35 6.49 4.48
CA CYS A 174 -13.61 6.47 3.05
C CYS A 174 -15.03 6.01 2.73
N TRP A 175 -15.71 6.74 1.84
CA TRP A 175 -16.90 6.22 1.19
C TRP A 175 -16.51 5.23 0.10
N VAL A 176 -17.27 4.14 -0.05
CA VAL A 176 -17.10 3.18 -1.15
C VAL A 176 -18.43 2.98 -1.86
N PHE A 177 -18.42 3.17 -3.18
CA PHE A 177 -19.58 3.07 -4.05
C PHE A 177 -19.40 1.99 -5.13
N ASP A 178 -20.49 1.40 -5.61
CA ASP A 178 -20.50 0.40 -6.68
C ASP A 178 -21.11 0.96 -7.98
N GLY A 179 -20.26 1.30 -8.94
CA GLY A 179 -20.62 1.84 -10.24
C GLY A 179 -21.13 3.28 -10.21
N THR A 180 -22.01 3.61 -9.28
CA THR A 180 -22.65 4.93 -9.17
C THR A 180 -22.64 5.48 -7.74
N LEU A 181 -22.65 6.80 -7.59
CA LEU A 181 -22.54 7.48 -6.28
C LEU A 181 -23.76 7.33 -5.36
N ASP A 182 -24.85 6.75 -5.85
CA ASP A 182 -26.04 6.38 -5.08
C ASP A 182 -26.00 4.93 -4.56
N ARG A 183 -25.07 4.10 -5.05
CA ARG A 183 -24.92 2.69 -4.66
C ARG A 183 -23.81 2.51 -3.63
N CYS A 184 -24.06 2.95 -2.40
CA CYS A 184 -23.11 2.85 -1.30
C CYS A 184 -22.88 1.39 -0.85
N LEU A 185 -21.61 0.98 -0.78
CA LEU A 185 -21.15 -0.28 -0.20
C LEU A 185 -20.62 -0.10 1.23
N VAL A 186 -19.94 1.03 1.48
CA VAL A 186 -19.38 1.41 2.77
C VAL A 186 -19.60 2.90 3.00
N GLU A 187 -20.18 3.21 4.15
CA GLU A 187 -20.35 4.59 4.62
C GLU A 187 -19.02 5.12 5.18
N GLY A 188 -18.67 6.34 4.81
CA GLY A 188 -17.48 7.03 5.28
C GLY A 188 -17.68 7.79 6.59
N GLY A 189 -16.64 8.49 7.04
CA GLY A 189 -16.60 9.20 8.32
C GLY A 189 -17.12 10.64 8.28
N PHE A 190 -17.71 11.07 7.16
CA PHE A 190 -18.14 12.45 6.93
C PHE A 190 -19.43 12.47 6.11
N VAL A 191 -20.17 13.58 6.19
CA VAL A 191 -21.39 13.78 5.41
C VAL A 191 -21.05 13.82 3.92
N TRP A 192 -21.70 12.95 3.13
CA TRP A 192 -21.47 12.86 1.71
C TRP A 192 -22.15 14.02 0.95
N GLU A 193 -21.34 14.89 0.34
CA GLU A 193 -21.78 16.04 -0.44
C GLU A 193 -21.07 16.05 -1.82
N PRO A 194 -21.71 15.53 -2.88
CA PRO A 194 -21.11 15.45 -4.21
C PRO A 194 -20.63 16.81 -4.75
N GLN A 195 -21.29 17.91 -4.39
CA GLN A 195 -20.95 19.25 -4.88
C GLN A 195 -19.62 19.77 -4.29
N ALA A 196 -19.15 19.17 -3.20
CA ALA A 196 -17.89 19.49 -2.55
C ALA A 196 -16.81 18.44 -2.86
N ALA A 197 -16.90 17.79 -4.03
CA ALA A 197 -16.01 16.71 -4.43
C ALA A 197 -15.37 16.93 -5.81
N VAL A 198 -14.13 16.47 -5.92
CA VAL A 198 -13.40 16.34 -7.18
C VAL A 198 -13.26 14.88 -7.57
N TYR A 199 -13.06 14.64 -8.86
CA TYR A 199 -13.01 13.29 -9.40
C TYR A 199 -11.74 13.00 -10.18
N VAL A 200 -11.20 11.79 -10.00
CA VAL A 200 -10.13 11.20 -10.79
C VAL A 200 -10.54 9.78 -11.15
N GLU A 201 -10.23 9.33 -12.37
CA GLU A 201 -10.50 7.97 -12.81
C GLU A 201 -9.30 7.39 -13.55
N ASP A 202 -8.94 6.15 -13.24
CA ASP A 202 -7.92 5.35 -13.93
C ASP A 202 -8.17 3.86 -13.63
N ASN A 203 -7.39 2.97 -14.23
CA ASN A 203 -7.28 1.58 -13.81
C ASN A 203 -6.45 1.43 -12.52
N PHE A 204 -5.47 2.29 -12.22
CA PHE A 204 -4.61 2.14 -11.03
C PHE A 204 -3.94 0.75 -10.89
N ASP A 205 -3.61 0.11 -12.02
CA ASP A 205 -2.91 -1.17 -12.00
C ASP A 205 -1.52 -1.04 -11.41
N LEU A 206 -1.12 -2.04 -10.60
CA LEU A 206 0.09 -1.99 -9.79
C LEU A 206 0.23 -0.65 -9.02
N PHE A 207 -0.83 -0.19 -8.35
CA PHE A 207 -0.88 1.11 -7.65
C PHE A 207 0.49 1.50 -7.07
N HIS A 208 1.06 2.61 -7.55
CA HIS A 208 2.50 2.91 -7.44
C HIS A 208 2.75 4.39 -7.19
N ALA A 209 4.01 4.76 -6.88
CA ALA A 209 4.42 6.13 -6.57
C ALA A 209 3.97 7.17 -7.60
N GLY A 210 4.01 6.84 -8.89
CA GLY A 210 3.49 7.74 -9.95
C GLY A 210 1.99 8.03 -9.89
N HIS A 211 1.16 7.10 -9.41
CA HIS A 211 -0.27 7.37 -9.15
C HIS A 211 -0.43 8.24 -7.90
N ILE A 212 0.29 7.89 -6.85
CA ILE A 212 0.23 8.56 -5.54
C ILE A 212 0.68 10.02 -5.66
N GLU A 213 1.78 10.31 -6.36
CA GLU A 213 2.26 11.66 -6.61
C GLU A 213 1.20 12.54 -7.28
N ARG A 214 0.50 12.00 -8.27
CA ARG A 214 -0.54 12.72 -9.00
C ARG A 214 -1.80 12.90 -8.15
N LEU A 215 -2.20 11.89 -7.37
CA LEU A 215 -3.31 12.00 -6.42
C LEU A 215 -3.02 13.04 -5.33
N ALA A 216 -1.79 13.08 -4.81
CA ALA A 216 -1.34 14.09 -3.84
C ALA A 216 -1.42 15.50 -4.43
N ARG A 217 -1.00 15.69 -5.70
CA ARG A 217 -1.15 16.98 -6.38
C ARG A 217 -2.60 17.37 -6.63
N VAL A 218 -3.45 16.42 -7.02
CA VAL A 218 -4.89 16.69 -7.14
C VAL A 218 -5.46 17.11 -5.79
N ARG A 219 -5.04 16.45 -4.69
CA ARG A 219 -5.41 16.85 -3.33
C ARG A 219 -4.99 18.29 -3.02
N ASP A 220 -3.75 18.66 -3.33
CA ASP A 220 -3.24 20.02 -3.12
C ASP A 220 -4.07 21.07 -3.89
N ILE A 221 -4.46 20.77 -5.12
CA ILE A 221 -5.28 21.65 -5.97
C ILE A 221 -6.73 21.70 -5.46
N ALA A 222 -7.29 20.57 -5.03
CA ALA A 222 -8.66 20.44 -4.56
C ALA A 222 -8.88 21.11 -3.19
N GLY A 223 -7.82 21.23 -2.38
CA GLY A 223 -7.88 21.83 -1.05
C GLY A 223 -8.85 21.07 -0.13
N ALA A 224 -9.94 21.73 0.27
CA ALA A 224 -10.93 21.16 1.18
C ALA A 224 -11.94 20.22 0.50
N GLU A 225 -12.00 20.21 -0.84
CA GLU A 225 -12.89 19.32 -1.58
C GLU A 225 -12.48 17.85 -1.44
N ARG A 226 -13.47 16.97 -1.49
CA ARG A 226 -13.27 15.52 -1.32
C ARG A 226 -12.72 14.88 -2.58
N LEU A 227 -11.64 14.12 -2.47
CA LEU A 227 -11.08 13.39 -3.62
C LEU A 227 -11.76 12.04 -3.79
N VAL A 228 -12.54 11.93 -4.86
CA VAL A 228 -13.23 10.71 -5.28
C VAL A 228 -12.42 10.04 -6.39
N VAL A 229 -12.12 8.77 -6.21
CA VAL A 229 -11.30 7.98 -7.15
C VAL A 229 -12.11 6.85 -7.76
N GLY A 230 -12.35 6.90 -9.07
CA GLY A 230 -12.93 5.82 -9.85
C GLY A 230 -11.88 4.80 -10.25
N VAL A 231 -12.09 3.52 -9.89
CA VAL A 231 -11.19 2.43 -10.25
C VAL A 231 -11.84 1.59 -11.35
N GLN A 232 -11.39 1.76 -12.59
CA GLN A 232 -11.98 1.14 -13.77
C GLN A 232 -11.73 -0.38 -13.83
N ALA A 233 -12.62 -1.11 -14.49
CA ALA A 233 -12.31 -2.47 -14.92
C ALA A 233 -11.21 -2.44 -15.98
N ALA A 234 -10.19 -3.29 -15.84
CA ALA A 234 -9.05 -3.35 -16.75
C ALA A 234 -8.70 -4.81 -17.05
N PRO A 235 -9.21 -5.39 -18.16
CA PRO A 235 -9.00 -6.80 -18.49
C PRO A 235 -7.54 -7.22 -18.66
N ASN A 236 -6.66 -6.26 -18.95
CA ASN A 236 -5.22 -6.45 -19.15
C ASN A 236 -4.38 -6.00 -17.95
N ALA A 237 -4.98 -5.78 -16.79
CA ALA A 237 -4.27 -5.41 -15.56
C ALA A 237 -3.63 -6.64 -14.89
N TYR A 238 -2.45 -6.44 -14.30
CA TYR A 238 -1.76 -7.44 -13.48
C TYR A 238 -2.46 -7.70 -12.15
N MET A 239 -3.10 -6.67 -11.59
CA MET A 239 -3.91 -6.74 -10.39
C MET A 239 -5.41 -6.75 -10.71
N THR A 240 -6.13 -7.57 -9.97
CA THR A 240 -7.59 -7.62 -10.03
C THR A 240 -8.22 -6.30 -9.62
N LEU A 241 -9.46 -6.05 -10.05
CA LEU A 241 -10.19 -4.86 -9.62
C LEU A 241 -10.25 -4.75 -8.09
N ARG A 242 -10.44 -5.87 -7.38
CA ARG A 242 -10.38 -5.95 -5.91
C ARG A 242 -9.04 -5.43 -5.38
N GLU A 243 -7.94 -5.99 -5.88
CA GLU A 243 -6.60 -5.65 -5.39
C GLU A 243 -6.27 -4.17 -5.63
N ARG A 244 -6.68 -3.62 -6.79
CA ARG A 244 -6.51 -2.20 -7.15
C ARG A 244 -7.35 -1.28 -6.26
N VAL A 245 -8.61 -1.63 -6.01
CA VAL A 245 -9.49 -0.89 -5.09
C VAL A 245 -8.89 -0.84 -3.68
N LEU A 246 -8.40 -1.96 -3.16
CA LEU A 246 -7.77 -2.00 -1.83
C LEU A 246 -6.47 -1.20 -1.77
N GLY A 247 -5.67 -1.21 -2.85
CA GLY A 247 -4.49 -0.35 -2.98
C GLY A 247 -4.86 1.13 -2.93
N VAL A 248 -5.85 1.56 -3.71
CA VAL A 248 -6.33 2.95 -3.73
C VAL A 248 -6.93 3.37 -2.38
N LEU A 249 -7.72 2.52 -1.72
CA LEU A 249 -8.30 2.83 -0.40
C LEU A 249 -7.24 3.08 0.68
N SER A 250 -6.09 2.40 0.58
CA SER A 250 -4.99 2.59 1.51
C SER A 250 -4.29 3.95 1.40
N CYS A 251 -4.50 4.68 0.30
CA CYS A 251 -3.85 5.98 0.07
C CYS A 251 -4.51 7.09 0.89
N ASP A 252 -3.71 7.81 1.68
CA ASP A 252 -4.17 8.87 2.57
C ASP A 252 -4.83 10.06 1.87
N ALA A 253 -4.49 10.29 0.60
CA ALA A 253 -5.07 11.31 -0.24
C ALA A 253 -6.50 10.99 -0.71
N VAL A 254 -7.02 9.77 -0.51
CA VAL A 254 -8.33 9.36 -1.04
C VAL A 254 -9.43 9.51 0.02
N ASP A 255 -10.57 10.12 -0.35
CA ASP A 255 -11.75 10.26 0.51
C ASP A 255 -12.90 9.33 0.12
N ALA A 256 -13.01 8.99 -1.16
CA ALA A 256 -14.03 8.07 -1.64
C ALA A 256 -13.54 7.26 -2.84
N VAL A 257 -14.06 6.06 -3.00
CA VAL A 257 -13.77 5.19 -4.15
C VAL A 257 -15.07 4.79 -4.85
N VAL A 258 -15.09 4.86 -6.18
CA VAL A 258 -16.14 4.27 -7.01
C VAL A 258 -15.55 3.03 -7.69
N VAL A 259 -16.07 1.86 -7.34
CA VAL A 259 -15.67 0.58 -7.92
C VAL A 259 -16.33 0.43 -9.29
N ALA A 260 -15.56 0.18 -10.35
CA ALA A 260 -16.06 0.00 -11.71
C ALA A 260 -17.08 1.08 -12.13
N PRO A 261 -16.67 2.37 -12.15
CA PRO A 261 -17.58 3.49 -12.44
C PRO A 261 -18.38 3.27 -13.73
N ALA A 262 -19.70 3.50 -13.66
CA ALA A 262 -20.56 3.51 -14.81
C ALA A 262 -20.31 4.75 -15.67
N ALA A 263 -20.57 4.66 -16.98
CA ALA A 263 -20.40 5.79 -17.88
C ALA A 263 -21.22 7.01 -17.42
N GLY A 264 -20.55 8.15 -17.24
CA GLY A 264 -21.20 9.41 -16.86
C GLY A 264 -21.52 9.56 -15.36
N VAL A 265 -21.09 8.64 -14.50
CA VAL A 265 -21.32 8.70 -13.04
C VAL A 265 -20.92 10.03 -12.39
N THR A 266 -19.94 10.72 -12.97
CA THR A 266 -19.34 11.94 -12.42
C THR A 266 -19.43 13.13 -13.36
N ALA A 267 -20.37 13.12 -14.33
CA ALA A 267 -20.52 14.19 -15.32
C ALA A 267 -20.72 15.59 -14.69
N GLU A 268 -21.17 15.65 -13.44
CA GLU A 268 -21.40 16.89 -12.68
C GLU A 268 -20.23 17.25 -11.74
N LEU A 269 -19.23 16.36 -11.58
CA LEU A 269 -18.06 16.59 -10.72
C LEU A 269 -16.92 17.24 -11.50
N ARG A 270 -16.20 18.15 -10.84
CA ARG A 270 -14.94 18.69 -11.38
C ARG A 270 -13.92 17.55 -11.46
N SER A 271 -13.57 17.17 -12.69
CA SER A 271 -12.73 16.00 -12.96
C SER A 271 -11.30 16.41 -13.34
N PHE A 272 -10.32 15.62 -12.91
CA PHE A 272 -8.92 15.75 -13.26
C PHE A 272 -8.47 14.55 -14.09
N CYS A 273 -7.75 14.81 -15.19
CA CYS A 273 -7.12 13.77 -15.98
C CYS A 273 -5.78 13.39 -15.31
N LEU A 274 -5.67 12.16 -14.80
CA LEU A 274 -4.46 11.73 -14.10
C LEU A 274 -3.21 11.76 -15.00
N HIS A 275 -3.38 11.65 -16.33
CA HIS A 275 -2.30 11.72 -17.30
C HIS A 275 -1.96 13.15 -17.75
N ASP A 276 -2.57 14.18 -17.16
CA ASP A 276 -2.21 15.57 -17.44
C ASP A 276 -0.75 15.83 -17.04
N PRO A 277 0.12 16.31 -17.95
CA PRO A 277 1.50 16.65 -17.63
C PRO A 277 1.66 17.67 -16.49
N ALA A 278 0.66 18.50 -16.21
CA ALA A 278 0.68 19.42 -15.07
C ALA A 278 0.74 18.69 -13.71
N LEU A 279 0.26 17.44 -13.66
CA LEU A 279 0.32 16.60 -12.47
C LEU A 279 1.61 15.79 -12.36
N ASN A 280 2.54 15.88 -13.34
CA ASN A 280 3.78 15.13 -13.32
C ASN A 280 4.81 15.68 -12.34
N GLY A 281 5.41 14.81 -11.52
CA GLY A 281 6.59 15.13 -10.73
C GLY A 281 7.74 14.18 -10.97
N VAL A 282 8.44 13.83 -9.89
CA VAL A 282 9.65 13.00 -9.90
C VAL A 282 9.34 11.60 -10.44
N PHE A 283 8.13 11.09 -10.18
CA PHE A 283 7.72 9.72 -10.55
C PHE A 283 6.85 9.69 -11.82
N ALA A 284 6.85 10.75 -12.62
CA ALA A 284 6.03 10.86 -13.83
C ALA A 284 6.23 9.71 -14.83
N GLY A 285 7.46 9.20 -14.94
CA GLY A 285 7.82 8.08 -15.82
C GLY A 285 7.46 6.70 -15.28
N LEU A 286 7.03 6.60 -14.02
CA LEU A 286 6.66 5.33 -13.41
C LEU A 286 5.23 4.94 -13.79
N THR A 287 5.11 3.85 -14.55
CA THR A 287 3.85 3.24 -15.00
C THR A 287 3.87 1.75 -14.73
N SER A 288 2.72 1.08 -14.74
CA SER A 288 2.62 -0.38 -14.67
C SER A 288 3.46 -1.08 -15.76
N SER A 289 3.51 -0.50 -16.97
CA SER A 289 4.33 -1.00 -18.08
C SER A 289 5.84 -0.82 -17.84
N ALA A 290 6.28 0.32 -17.29
CA ALA A 290 7.68 0.55 -16.93
C ALA A 290 8.12 -0.42 -15.82
N ILE A 291 7.27 -0.64 -14.82
CA ILE A 291 7.53 -1.59 -13.73
C ILE A 291 7.62 -3.02 -14.28
N ALA A 292 6.69 -3.44 -15.14
CA ALA A 292 6.75 -4.74 -15.80
C ALA A 292 8.00 -4.88 -16.70
N ALA A 293 8.43 -3.80 -17.36
CA ALA A 293 9.67 -3.77 -18.14
C ALA A 293 10.91 -4.03 -17.25
N ARG A 294 10.98 -3.44 -16.05
CA ARG A 294 12.07 -3.71 -15.07
C ARG A 294 12.13 -5.20 -14.69
N VAL A 295 10.98 -5.84 -14.46
CA VAL A 295 10.89 -7.27 -14.14
C VAL A 295 11.31 -8.15 -15.33
N THR A 296 10.75 -7.87 -16.50
CA THR A 296 10.99 -8.67 -17.72
C THR A 296 12.41 -8.53 -18.24
N ALA A 297 13.06 -7.37 -18.08
CA ALA A 297 14.48 -7.19 -18.38
C ALA A 297 15.38 -8.14 -17.56
N GLN A 298 14.91 -8.60 -16.40
CA GLN A 298 15.59 -9.55 -15.53
C GLN A 298 14.84 -10.89 -15.42
N ARG A 299 14.11 -11.28 -16.48
CA ARG A 299 13.24 -12.48 -16.53
C ARG A 299 13.89 -13.72 -15.94
N ASN A 300 15.13 -14.04 -16.32
CA ASN A 300 15.81 -15.25 -15.87
C ASN A 300 16.04 -15.26 -14.34
N ARG A 301 16.44 -14.11 -13.78
CA ARG A 301 16.65 -13.94 -12.34
C ARG A 301 15.35 -14.12 -11.57
N TYR A 302 14.29 -13.42 -11.98
CA TYR A 302 13.00 -13.49 -11.28
C TYR A 302 12.31 -14.84 -11.44
N ALA A 303 12.42 -15.48 -12.61
CA ALA A 303 11.91 -16.83 -12.81
C ALA A 303 12.64 -17.86 -11.92
N ALA A 304 13.97 -17.76 -11.80
CA ALA A 304 14.74 -18.63 -10.90
C ALA A 304 14.36 -18.39 -9.42
N ARG A 305 14.25 -17.12 -9.01
CA ARG A 305 13.80 -16.73 -7.67
C ARG A 305 12.42 -17.30 -7.33
N ASN A 306 11.46 -17.17 -8.25
CA ASN A 306 10.09 -17.64 -8.04
C ASN A 306 10.01 -19.18 -7.98
N ARG A 307 10.78 -19.90 -8.82
CA ARG A 307 10.92 -21.36 -8.72
C ARG A 307 11.50 -21.81 -7.38
N ALA A 308 12.52 -21.12 -6.87
CA ALA A 308 13.09 -21.42 -5.55
C ALA A 308 12.08 -21.22 -4.41
N LYS A 309 11.08 -20.35 -4.61
CA LYS A 309 9.94 -20.13 -3.69
C LYS A 309 8.74 -21.04 -3.96
N GLY A 310 8.91 -22.07 -4.81
CA GLY A 310 7.87 -23.07 -5.07
C GLY A 310 6.79 -22.65 -6.07
N ILE A 311 6.94 -21.51 -6.76
CA ILE A 311 6.03 -21.14 -7.85
C ILE A 311 6.42 -21.94 -9.09
N VAL A 312 5.54 -22.84 -9.51
CA VAL A 312 5.69 -23.61 -10.76
C VAL A 312 4.87 -22.92 -11.84
N SER A 313 5.52 -22.58 -12.95
CA SER A 313 4.91 -21.95 -14.14
C SER A 313 4.00 -22.92 -14.90
#